data_AF-A0A925CW72-F1
#
_entry.id   AF-A0A925CW72-F1
#
_cell.length_a   1.000
_cell.length_b   1.000
_cell.length_c   1.000
_cell.angle_alpha   90.00
_cell.angle_beta   90.00
_cell.angle_gamma   90.00
#
_symmetry.space_group_name_H-M   'P 1'
#
loop_
_entity.id
_entity.type
_entity.pdbx_description
1 polymer ?
#
loop_
_entity_poly.entity_id
_entity_poly.type
_entity_poly.pdbx_seq_one_letter_code
_entity_poly.pdbx_strand_id
1 'polypeptide(L)'
;MPISQVPSTTSEPSGIEHRSIDWIPDAERHGVVSDLGAIWFVGNINLTAMATGATALSIGAGLMWTVIATVIGSLFGTFFMAFHSAQGPQLGLPQLVQSRAQFGYVGAALTVYVFALINYFAYNTSDAILSGDAMHALFGLSVNTGYLLAAGGAALITLYGYHWIHRVNRWLMWPLVLVLVVITVAALTDSRLPADAFVLGPFKPAAFTTVFVIVGGFQLGWAPYVSDYSRYLPATVGVRPTFWWTYLPSAVSAIWVFALGATVSAAGGADATIVQAIRSGADRLYPGLGWFALVALLCGVISVMALNQYGGMMSIIAIRDAIKPVTPSRRLRVGGVLLMAGAVWSGARFVGVERFTEFYANVLIYITYLFTPWTAINLVDYFFVRRGVYVLGEMFKPDGIYGRWGWRGNAAYLVTLAAMVPFMVTTPYTGVAAARLGGVDLSIFVGLPLAGGVYWGLCRGLDVGRERRLAEAERVLLADG
;
A
#
# COMPACT_ATOMS: atom_id res chain seq x y z
N MET A 1 8.85 35.36 -12.82
CA MET A 1 9.45 34.69 -13.99
C MET A 1 8.33 34.10 -14.82
N PRO A 2 8.34 34.26 -16.16
CA PRO A 2 7.29 33.68 -16.99
C PRO A 2 7.35 32.16 -16.88
N ILE A 3 6.18 31.56 -16.70
CA ILE A 3 5.96 30.11 -16.65
C ILE A 3 6.60 29.53 -17.92
N SER A 4 7.54 28.60 -17.75
CA SER A 4 8.07 27.85 -18.89
C SER A 4 6.90 27.14 -19.57
N GLN A 5 6.56 27.57 -20.78
CA GLN A 5 5.61 26.90 -21.65
C GLN A 5 5.99 25.42 -21.73
N VAL A 6 5.13 24.56 -21.20
CA VAL A 6 5.23 23.12 -21.43
C VAL A 6 4.72 22.91 -22.85
N PRO A 7 5.52 22.40 -23.79
CA PRO A 7 5.06 22.21 -25.15
C PRO A 7 3.94 21.17 -25.15
N SER A 8 2.81 21.54 -25.77
CA SER A 8 1.70 20.66 -26.10
C SER A 8 2.15 19.69 -27.20
N THR A 9 2.74 18.55 -26.83
CA THR A 9 2.97 17.44 -27.75
C THR A 9 1.89 16.40 -27.53
N THR A 10 0.90 16.39 -28.43
CA THR A 10 0.10 15.20 -28.73
C THR A 10 1.05 14.11 -29.22
N SER A 11 1.47 13.20 -28.34
CA SER A 11 2.19 11.99 -28.74
C SER A 11 1.65 10.75 -28.05
N GLU A 12 0.92 9.95 -28.82
CA GLU A 12 0.74 8.51 -28.62
C GLU A 12 2.09 7.75 -28.77
N PRO A 13 2.22 6.49 -28.29
CA PRO A 13 3.00 6.18 -27.11
C PRO A 13 4.45 5.77 -27.46
N SER A 14 5.39 6.64 -27.12
CA SER A 14 6.66 6.14 -26.59
C SER A 14 6.31 5.39 -25.30
N GLY A 15 6.44 4.07 -25.27
CA GLY A 15 6.07 3.22 -24.12
C GLY A 15 6.84 3.51 -22.81
N ILE A 16 7.50 4.66 -22.69
CA ILE A 16 8.16 5.16 -21.49
C ILE A 16 7.40 6.40 -21.01
N GLU A 17 6.86 6.29 -19.81
CA GLU A 17 6.13 7.35 -19.11
C GLU A 17 7.06 8.52 -18.71
N HIS A 18 6.64 9.74 -19.04
CA HIS A 18 7.37 10.99 -18.78
C HIS A 18 6.87 11.75 -17.54
N ARG A 19 5.58 11.66 -17.23
CA ARG A 19 4.92 12.36 -16.11
C ARG A 19 5.13 11.57 -14.81
N SER A 20 6.29 11.79 -14.16
CA SER A 20 6.63 11.15 -12.90
C SER A 20 5.82 11.78 -11.75
N ILE A 21 6.36 12.83 -11.13
CA ILE A 21 5.78 13.48 -9.93
C ILE A 21 4.83 14.64 -10.26
N ASP A 22 4.71 15.00 -11.54
CA ASP A 22 3.87 16.10 -12.00
C ASP A 22 2.38 15.73 -11.93
N TRP A 23 1.52 16.76 -11.98
CA TRP A 23 0.08 16.54 -12.09
C TRP A 23 -0.31 16.13 -13.52
N ILE A 24 -1.45 15.46 -13.64
CA ILE A 24 -2.03 15.09 -14.93
C ILE A 24 -2.99 16.21 -15.39
N PRO A 25 -2.69 16.90 -16.51
CA PRO A 25 -3.58 17.91 -17.08
C PRO A 25 -4.93 17.31 -17.46
N ASP A 26 -6.00 18.10 -17.42
CA ASP A 26 -7.36 17.61 -17.66
C ASP A 26 -7.53 16.95 -19.03
N ALA A 27 -6.84 17.44 -20.07
CA ALA A 27 -6.85 16.87 -21.40
C ALA A 27 -6.17 15.49 -21.50
N GLU A 28 -5.28 15.14 -20.57
CA GLU A 28 -4.58 13.85 -20.51
C GLU A 28 -5.36 12.82 -19.65
N ARG A 29 -6.54 13.16 -19.11
CA ARG A 29 -7.35 12.26 -18.27
C ARG A 29 -8.34 11.45 -19.10
N HIS A 30 -8.30 10.13 -18.98
CA HIS A 30 -8.98 9.22 -19.90
C HIS A 30 -9.52 7.92 -19.27
N GLY A 31 -9.42 7.73 -17.95
CA GLY A 31 -9.83 6.49 -17.27
C GLY A 31 -11.34 6.38 -16.98
N VAL A 32 -11.84 5.17 -16.74
CA VAL A 32 -13.20 4.91 -16.24
C VAL A 32 -13.16 4.43 -14.80
N VAL A 33 -14.10 4.89 -13.96
CA VAL A 33 -14.06 4.62 -12.52
C VAL A 33 -14.09 3.12 -12.16
N SER A 34 -14.73 2.28 -12.99
CA SER A 34 -14.75 0.82 -12.81
C SER A 34 -13.39 0.16 -12.96
N ASP A 35 -12.44 0.80 -13.66
CA ASP A 35 -11.08 0.28 -13.83
C ASP A 35 -10.33 0.22 -12.50
N LEU A 36 -10.66 1.10 -11.55
CA LEU A 36 -10.14 1.02 -10.17
C LEU A 36 -10.50 -0.32 -9.52
N GLY A 37 -11.71 -0.82 -9.78
CA GLY A 37 -12.17 -2.05 -9.17
C GLY A 37 -11.32 -3.25 -9.58
N ALA A 38 -10.98 -3.36 -10.87
CA ALA A 38 -10.11 -4.43 -11.34
C ALA A 38 -8.71 -4.35 -10.72
N ILE A 39 -8.13 -3.14 -10.64
CA ILE A 39 -6.79 -2.91 -10.09
C ILE A 39 -6.73 -3.33 -8.61
N TRP A 40 -7.67 -2.84 -7.79
CA TRP A 40 -7.64 -3.11 -6.36
C TRP A 40 -8.13 -4.51 -5.99
N PHE A 41 -8.97 -5.12 -6.82
CA PHE A 41 -9.30 -6.53 -6.67
C PHE A 41 -8.04 -7.37 -6.87
N VAL A 42 -7.35 -7.21 -8.01
CA VAL A 42 -6.16 -8.00 -8.38
C VAL A 42 -4.95 -7.68 -7.51
N GLY A 43 -4.77 -6.42 -7.12
CA GLY A 43 -3.62 -5.98 -6.32
C GLY A 43 -3.47 -6.73 -4.99
N ASN A 44 -4.58 -7.20 -4.40
CA ASN A 44 -4.54 -8.01 -3.19
C ASN A 44 -4.27 -9.51 -3.45
N ILE A 45 -4.42 -10.02 -4.68
CA ILE A 45 -4.35 -11.48 -4.93
C ILE A 45 -2.92 -11.88 -5.30
N ASN A 46 -2.12 -12.19 -4.29
CA ASN A 46 -0.72 -12.58 -4.45
C ASN A 46 -0.23 -13.41 -3.25
N LEU A 47 1.00 -13.94 -3.34
CA LEU A 47 1.61 -14.74 -2.27
C LEU A 47 1.74 -13.96 -0.96
N THR A 48 2.06 -12.68 -1.01
CA THR A 48 2.26 -11.81 0.16
C THR A 48 0.98 -11.61 0.94
N ALA A 49 -0.15 -11.48 0.25
CA ALA A 49 -1.46 -11.42 0.87
C ALA A 49 -1.84 -12.76 1.54
N MET A 50 -1.60 -13.89 0.87
CA MET A 50 -1.77 -15.22 1.50
C MET A 50 -0.89 -15.34 2.76
N ALA A 51 0.34 -14.84 2.70
CA ALA A 51 1.27 -14.81 3.82
C ALA A 51 0.82 -13.87 4.96
N THR A 52 0.10 -12.78 4.67
CA THR A 52 -0.55 -11.94 5.68
C THR A 52 -1.58 -12.75 6.46
N GLY A 53 -2.39 -13.56 5.79
CA GLY A 53 -3.33 -14.48 6.44
C GLY A 53 -2.65 -15.51 7.35
N ALA A 54 -1.58 -16.12 6.84
CA ALA A 54 -0.75 -17.06 7.61
C ALA A 54 -0.15 -16.40 8.87
N THR A 55 0.39 -15.20 8.70
CA THR A 55 0.97 -14.40 9.78
C THR A 55 -0.09 -13.98 10.80
N ALA A 56 -1.29 -13.62 10.35
CA ALA A 56 -2.42 -13.32 11.23
C ALA A 56 -2.85 -14.55 12.04
N LEU A 57 -2.83 -15.76 11.46
CA LEU A 57 -3.13 -16.97 12.21
C LEU A 57 -2.05 -17.26 13.27
N SER A 58 -0.77 -17.04 12.95
CA SER A 58 0.35 -17.34 13.85
C SER A 58 0.35 -16.51 15.15
N ILE A 59 -0.39 -15.38 15.17
CA ILE A 59 -0.63 -14.59 16.39
C ILE A 59 -1.41 -15.39 17.46
N GLY A 60 -2.19 -16.40 17.07
CA GLY A 60 -2.79 -17.35 18.00
C GLY A 60 -4.15 -16.95 18.57
N ALA A 61 -4.92 -16.13 17.84
CA ALA A 61 -6.33 -15.82 18.17
C ALA A 61 -7.27 -17.04 17.99
N GLY A 62 -6.82 -18.07 17.27
CA GLY A 62 -7.67 -19.15 16.77
C GLY A 62 -8.26 -18.79 15.41
N LEU A 63 -8.44 -19.77 14.52
CA LEU A 63 -8.74 -19.49 13.10
C LEU A 63 -10.02 -18.66 12.92
N MET A 64 -11.13 -19.00 13.60
CA MET A 64 -12.37 -18.22 13.47
C MET A 64 -12.22 -16.76 13.94
N TRP A 65 -11.55 -16.53 15.07
CA TRP A 65 -11.29 -15.17 15.55
C TRP A 65 -10.32 -14.42 14.65
N THR A 66 -9.32 -15.10 14.08
CA THR A 66 -8.43 -14.54 13.05
C THR A 66 -9.23 -14.12 11.82
N VAL A 67 -10.19 -14.92 11.34
CA VAL A 67 -11.06 -14.58 10.21
C VAL A 67 -11.93 -13.36 10.54
N ILE A 68 -12.55 -13.32 11.72
CA ILE A 68 -13.37 -12.17 12.15
C ILE A 68 -12.52 -10.90 12.24
N ALA A 69 -11.36 -10.95 12.88
CA ALA A 69 -10.42 -9.82 12.96
C ALA A 69 -9.94 -9.39 11.57
N THR A 70 -9.73 -10.35 10.66
CA THR A 70 -9.37 -10.11 9.26
C THR A 70 -10.47 -9.36 8.51
N VAL A 71 -11.73 -9.77 8.68
CA VAL A 71 -12.88 -9.05 8.09
C VAL A 71 -12.93 -7.61 8.58
N ILE A 72 -12.91 -7.41 9.91
CA ILE A 72 -13.06 -6.09 10.51
C ILE A 72 -11.85 -5.20 10.17
N GLY A 73 -10.63 -5.74 10.26
CA GLY A 73 -9.40 -5.05 9.92
C GLY A 73 -9.34 -4.65 8.45
N SER A 74 -9.76 -5.53 7.54
CA SER A 74 -9.76 -5.23 6.11
C SER A 74 -10.74 -4.11 5.80
N LEU A 75 -11.99 -4.21 6.28
CA LEU A 75 -13.00 -3.15 6.10
C LEU A 75 -12.51 -1.82 6.66
N PHE A 76 -11.90 -1.84 7.85
CA PHE A 76 -11.38 -0.64 8.50
C PHE A 76 -10.22 0.01 7.73
N GLY A 77 -9.18 -0.75 7.37
CA GLY A 77 -8.03 -0.19 6.65
C GLY A 77 -8.40 0.26 5.23
N THR A 78 -9.22 -0.54 4.53
CA THR A 78 -9.68 -0.20 3.17
C THR A 78 -10.55 1.06 3.18
N PHE A 79 -11.27 1.36 4.26
CA PHE A 79 -12.06 2.59 4.37
C PHE A 79 -11.18 3.83 4.21
N PHE A 80 -10.07 3.90 4.96
CA PHE A 80 -9.12 5.02 4.85
C PHE A 80 -8.45 5.04 3.48
N MET A 81 -7.96 3.88 3.00
CA MET A 81 -7.38 3.74 1.66
C MET A 81 -8.33 4.27 0.56
N ALA A 82 -9.61 3.91 0.58
CA ALA A 82 -10.57 4.32 -0.44
C ALA A 82 -10.86 5.84 -0.42
N PHE A 83 -10.81 6.48 0.74
CA PHE A 83 -10.91 7.94 0.81
C PHE A 83 -9.70 8.67 0.24
N HIS A 84 -8.50 8.10 0.33
CA HIS A 84 -7.31 8.64 -0.35
C HIS A 84 -7.47 8.52 -1.86
N SER A 85 -7.95 7.37 -2.35
CA SER A 85 -8.25 7.15 -3.77
C SER A 85 -9.22 8.19 -4.30
N ALA A 86 -10.21 8.57 -3.49
CA ALA A 86 -11.21 9.55 -3.86
C ALA A 86 -10.66 10.95 -4.14
N GLN A 87 -9.45 11.29 -3.68
CA GLN A 87 -8.78 12.59 -3.88
C GLN A 87 -8.15 12.74 -5.26
N GLY A 88 -7.67 11.63 -5.84
CA GLY A 88 -6.92 11.63 -7.09
C GLY A 88 -7.65 12.33 -8.25
N PRO A 89 -8.95 12.06 -8.53
CA PRO A 89 -9.64 12.74 -9.62
C PRO A 89 -9.73 14.25 -9.46
N GLN A 90 -9.82 14.79 -8.25
CA GLN A 90 -9.94 16.25 -8.08
C GLN A 90 -8.58 16.95 -8.13
N LEU A 91 -7.50 16.27 -7.75
CA LEU A 91 -6.17 16.89 -7.67
C LEU A 91 -5.28 16.57 -8.87
N GLY A 92 -5.46 15.44 -9.53
CA GLY A 92 -4.59 14.98 -10.61
C GLY A 92 -3.15 14.70 -10.16
N LEU A 93 -2.89 14.63 -8.85
CA LEU A 93 -1.55 14.51 -8.25
C LEU A 93 -1.29 13.12 -7.71
N PRO A 94 -0.02 12.63 -7.78
CA PRO A 94 0.38 11.43 -7.05
C PRO A 94 0.14 11.61 -5.54
N GLN A 95 -0.20 10.51 -4.85
CA GLN A 95 -0.68 10.59 -3.46
C GLN A 95 0.33 11.27 -2.53
N LEU A 96 1.60 10.88 -2.66
CA LEU A 96 2.65 11.42 -1.81
C LEU A 96 2.79 12.94 -2.00
N VAL A 97 2.75 13.44 -3.24
CA VAL A 97 2.87 14.87 -3.52
C VAL A 97 1.76 15.69 -2.87
N GLN A 98 0.55 15.14 -2.76
CA GLN A 98 -0.57 15.79 -2.05
C GLN A 98 -0.23 16.08 -0.58
N SER A 99 0.71 15.34 0.02
CA SER A 99 1.17 15.55 1.40
C SER A 99 1.88 16.89 1.60
N ARG A 100 2.37 17.54 0.54
CA ARG A 100 3.04 18.85 0.64
C ARG A 100 2.10 19.95 1.18
N ALA A 101 0.79 19.84 0.97
CA ALA A 101 -0.15 20.83 1.50
C ALA A 101 -0.26 20.82 3.04
N GLN A 102 -0.08 19.66 3.67
CA GLN A 102 -0.17 19.53 5.14
C GLN A 102 1.21 19.64 5.80
N PHE A 103 2.24 19.06 5.17
CA PHE A 103 3.57 18.89 5.75
C PHE A 103 4.62 19.87 5.20
N GLY A 104 4.30 20.65 4.16
CA GLY A 104 5.22 21.52 3.45
C GLY A 104 6.15 20.77 2.50
N TYR A 105 6.89 21.49 1.68
CA TYR A 105 7.69 20.93 0.59
C TYR A 105 8.76 19.93 1.07
N VAL A 106 9.55 20.31 2.09
CA VAL A 106 10.59 19.45 2.69
C VAL A 106 10.04 18.60 3.81
N GLY A 107 9.11 19.13 4.60
CA GLY A 107 8.51 18.37 5.71
C GLY A 107 7.75 17.13 5.23
N ALA A 108 7.08 17.17 4.07
CA ALA A 108 6.46 15.97 3.49
C ALA A 108 7.49 14.87 3.16
N ALA A 109 8.68 15.24 2.69
CA ALA A 109 9.72 14.26 2.38
C ALA A 109 10.20 13.53 3.64
N LEU A 110 10.49 14.29 4.71
CA LEU A 110 10.98 13.72 5.96
C LEU A 110 9.92 12.90 6.70
N THR A 111 8.68 13.39 6.73
CA THR A 111 7.63 12.85 7.60
C THR A 111 6.74 11.82 6.89
N VAL A 112 6.73 11.80 5.56
CA VAL A 112 5.87 10.89 4.77
C VAL A 112 6.67 10.06 3.78
N TYR A 113 7.50 10.69 2.93
CA TYR A 113 8.09 9.97 1.80
C TYR A 113 9.12 8.94 2.24
N VAL A 114 9.89 9.22 3.30
CA VAL A 114 10.82 8.24 3.90
C VAL A 114 10.07 6.99 4.37
N PHE A 115 8.93 7.14 5.03
CA PHE A 115 8.14 6.00 5.50
C PHE A 115 7.43 5.29 4.35
N ALA A 116 6.99 6.01 3.32
CA ALA A 116 6.53 5.41 2.07
C ALA A 116 7.63 4.59 1.39
N LEU A 117 8.86 5.10 1.33
CA LEU A 117 10.00 4.35 0.79
C LEU A 117 10.27 3.08 1.61
N ILE A 118 10.23 3.15 2.94
CA ILE A 118 10.36 2.00 3.83
C ILE A 118 9.24 0.98 3.56
N ASN A 119 7.99 1.45 3.38
CA ASN A 119 6.85 0.62 3.02
C ASN A 119 7.08 -0.13 1.69
N TYR A 120 7.42 0.59 0.62
CA TYR A 120 7.73 -0.01 -0.68
C TYR A 120 8.86 -1.02 -0.58
N PHE A 121 9.91 -0.71 0.20
CA PHE A 121 11.05 -1.59 0.40
C PHE A 121 10.66 -2.87 1.16
N ALA A 122 9.89 -2.73 2.24
CA ALA A 122 9.52 -3.83 3.12
C ALA A 122 8.55 -4.81 2.44
N TYR A 123 7.52 -4.30 1.75
CA TYR A 123 6.62 -5.16 0.96
C TYR A 123 7.37 -5.87 -0.14
N ASN A 124 8.18 -5.14 -0.92
CA ASN A 124 8.89 -5.75 -2.04
C ASN A 124 9.98 -6.76 -1.60
N THR A 125 10.58 -6.54 -0.43
CA THR A 125 11.47 -7.53 0.22
C THR A 125 10.68 -8.78 0.61
N SER A 126 9.49 -8.63 1.17
CA SER A 126 8.59 -9.74 1.53
C SER A 126 8.16 -10.52 0.28
N ASP A 127 7.76 -9.81 -0.76
CA ASP A 127 7.41 -10.35 -2.07
C ASP A 127 8.58 -11.15 -2.69
N ALA A 128 9.81 -10.62 -2.61
CA ALA A 128 11.00 -11.28 -3.10
C ALA A 128 11.29 -12.58 -2.33
N ILE A 129 11.17 -12.56 -0.99
CA ILE A 129 11.37 -13.75 -0.15
C ILE A 129 10.39 -14.86 -0.54
N LEU A 130 9.09 -14.52 -0.64
CA LEU A 130 8.04 -15.47 -1.03
C LEU A 130 8.20 -15.96 -2.46
N SER A 131 8.65 -15.10 -3.37
CA SER A 131 8.98 -15.49 -4.74
C SER A 131 10.14 -16.48 -4.79
N GLY A 132 11.17 -16.27 -3.95
CA GLY A 132 12.31 -17.17 -3.84
C GLY A 132 11.90 -18.55 -3.30
N ASP A 133 11.08 -18.59 -2.26
CA ASP A 133 10.51 -19.84 -1.72
C ASP A 133 9.64 -20.56 -2.76
N ALA A 134 8.77 -19.81 -3.47
CA ALA A 134 7.96 -20.36 -4.55
C ALA A 134 8.79 -20.92 -5.70
N MET A 135 9.83 -20.22 -6.15
CA MET A 135 10.73 -20.71 -7.20
C MET A 135 11.55 -21.92 -6.75
N HIS A 136 11.95 -21.98 -5.48
CA HIS A 136 12.59 -23.15 -4.90
C HIS A 136 11.64 -24.35 -4.93
N ALA A 137 10.39 -24.18 -4.47
CA ALA A 137 9.39 -25.23 -4.51
C ALA A 137 9.10 -25.69 -5.96
N LEU A 138 8.89 -24.76 -6.88
CA LEU A 138 8.48 -25.07 -8.26
C LEU A 138 9.60 -25.70 -9.10
N PHE A 139 10.84 -25.23 -8.94
CA PHE A 139 11.92 -25.48 -9.89
C PHE A 139 13.23 -25.97 -9.24
N GLY A 140 13.29 -26.09 -7.91
CA GLY A 140 14.50 -26.51 -7.19
C GLY A 140 15.62 -25.46 -7.20
N LEU A 141 15.34 -24.21 -7.60
CA LEU A 141 16.32 -23.13 -7.61
C LEU A 141 16.76 -22.77 -6.18
N SER A 142 17.96 -22.23 -6.00
CA SER A 142 18.33 -21.65 -4.71
C SER A 142 17.43 -20.45 -4.40
N VAL A 143 16.98 -20.30 -3.15
CA VAL A 143 16.13 -19.16 -2.75
C VAL A 143 16.76 -17.81 -3.08
N ASN A 144 18.09 -17.68 -2.94
CA ASN A 144 18.84 -16.48 -3.30
C ASN A 144 18.78 -16.16 -4.80
N THR A 145 18.83 -17.19 -5.65
CA THR A 145 18.61 -17.03 -7.10
C THR A 145 17.18 -16.58 -7.37
N GLY A 146 16.21 -17.17 -6.67
CA GLY A 146 14.81 -16.78 -6.77
C GLY A 146 14.56 -15.32 -6.38
N TYR A 147 15.19 -14.82 -5.31
CA TYR A 147 15.11 -13.40 -4.93
C TYR A 147 15.62 -12.48 -6.04
N LEU A 148 16.76 -12.85 -6.64
CA LEU A 148 17.39 -12.08 -7.73
C LEU A 148 16.51 -12.06 -8.97
N LEU A 149 15.97 -13.22 -9.37
CA LEU A 149 15.09 -13.34 -10.53
C LEU A 149 13.78 -12.58 -10.33
N ALA A 150 13.19 -12.63 -9.13
CA ALA A 150 11.97 -11.90 -8.82
C ALA A 150 12.20 -10.38 -8.83
N ALA A 151 13.24 -9.89 -8.12
CA ALA A 151 13.59 -8.48 -8.10
C ALA A 151 13.96 -7.95 -9.50
N GLY A 152 14.71 -8.74 -10.28
CA GLY A 152 15.08 -8.40 -11.66
C GLY A 152 13.88 -8.40 -12.61
N GLY A 153 13.00 -9.40 -12.53
CA GLY A 153 11.78 -9.47 -13.34
C GLY A 153 10.85 -8.29 -13.07
N ALA A 154 10.63 -7.96 -11.80
CA ALA A 154 9.85 -6.78 -11.41
C ALA A 154 10.50 -5.47 -11.86
N ALA A 155 11.84 -5.37 -11.79
CA ALA A 155 12.58 -4.21 -12.30
C ALA A 155 12.38 -4.02 -13.80
N LEU A 156 12.44 -5.11 -14.58
CA LEU A 156 12.18 -5.05 -16.02
C LEU A 156 10.78 -4.52 -16.31
N ILE A 157 9.74 -5.06 -15.65
CA ILE A 157 8.36 -4.57 -15.82
C ILE A 157 8.27 -3.07 -15.45
N THR A 158 8.90 -2.67 -14.36
CA THR A 158 8.91 -1.28 -13.87
C THR A 158 9.57 -0.30 -14.85
N LEU A 159 10.63 -0.73 -15.55
CA LEU A 159 11.31 0.07 -16.56
C LEU A 159 10.42 0.36 -17.78
N TYR A 160 9.56 -0.59 -18.18
CA TYR A 160 8.56 -0.38 -19.23
C TYR A 160 7.32 0.40 -18.74
N GLY A 161 7.14 0.54 -17.42
CA GLY A 161 6.28 1.56 -16.81
C GLY A 161 4.78 1.25 -16.71
N TYR A 162 4.02 2.27 -16.33
CA TYR A 162 2.60 2.22 -15.94
C TYR A 162 1.71 1.40 -16.89
N HIS A 163 1.83 1.62 -18.21
CA HIS A 163 1.00 0.95 -19.21
C HIS A 163 1.10 -0.58 -19.16
N TRP A 164 2.31 -1.11 -18.99
CA TRP A 164 2.53 -2.55 -18.93
C TRP A 164 2.05 -3.15 -17.61
N ILE A 165 2.22 -2.44 -16.51
CA ILE A 165 1.68 -2.84 -15.20
C ILE A 165 0.16 -3.01 -15.27
N HIS A 166 -0.54 -2.02 -15.85
CA HIS A 166 -2.00 -2.08 -16.03
C HIS A 166 -2.44 -3.23 -16.92
N ARG A 167 -1.72 -3.44 -18.03
CA ARG A 167 -1.99 -4.55 -18.95
C ARG A 167 -1.85 -5.87 -18.22
N VAL A 168 -0.70 -6.14 -17.60
CA VAL A 168 -0.43 -7.39 -16.86
C VAL A 168 -1.51 -7.65 -15.81
N ASN A 169 -1.86 -6.65 -14.98
CA ASN A 169 -2.92 -6.81 -13.97
C ASN A 169 -4.28 -7.20 -14.56
N ARG A 170 -4.64 -6.63 -15.73
CA ARG A 170 -5.90 -6.98 -16.41
C ARG A 170 -5.91 -8.43 -16.90
N TRP A 171 -4.79 -8.91 -17.46
CA TRP A 171 -4.65 -10.29 -17.90
C TRP A 171 -4.65 -11.29 -16.74
N LEU A 172 -4.08 -10.91 -15.60
CA LEU A 172 -4.00 -11.76 -14.42
C LEU A 172 -5.31 -11.87 -13.64
N MET A 173 -6.27 -10.95 -13.85
CA MET A 173 -7.52 -10.89 -13.06
C MET A 173 -8.26 -12.23 -12.99
N TRP A 174 -8.68 -12.77 -14.13
CA TRP A 174 -9.47 -14.00 -14.16
C TRP A 174 -8.67 -15.25 -13.76
N PRO A 175 -7.41 -15.44 -14.20
CA PRO A 175 -6.58 -16.53 -13.71
C PRO A 175 -6.43 -16.53 -12.18
N LEU A 176 -6.19 -15.37 -11.58
CA LEU A 176 -6.01 -15.26 -10.12
C LEU A 176 -7.32 -15.50 -9.36
N VAL A 177 -8.46 -15.04 -9.87
CA VAL A 177 -9.80 -15.38 -9.32
C VAL A 177 -10.00 -16.90 -9.34
N LEU A 178 -9.74 -17.55 -10.48
CA LEU A 178 -9.91 -19.00 -10.62
C LEU A 178 -9.03 -19.75 -9.62
N VAL A 179 -7.77 -19.33 -9.48
CA VAL A 179 -6.82 -19.94 -8.54
C VAL A 179 -7.27 -19.76 -7.09
N LEU A 180 -7.82 -18.60 -6.72
CA LEU A 180 -8.41 -18.43 -5.38
C LEU A 180 -9.58 -19.36 -5.13
N VAL A 181 -10.49 -19.54 -6.09
CA VAL A 181 -11.61 -20.49 -5.97
C VAL A 181 -11.08 -21.90 -5.77
N VAL A 182 -10.11 -22.31 -6.58
CA VAL A 182 -9.47 -23.62 -6.49
C VAL A 182 -8.81 -23.85 -5.13
N ILE A 183 -7.99 -22.90 -4.65
CA ILE A 183 -7.34 -23.00 -3.35
C ILE A 183 -8.37 -22.96 -2.23
N THR A 184 -9.47 -22.22 -2.37
CA THR A 184 -10.58 -22.20 -1.40
C THR A 184 -11.22 -23.58 -1.27
N VAL A 185 -11.55 -24.23 -2.39
CA VAL A 185 -12.08 -25.60 -2.35
C VAL A 185 -11.05 -26.53 -1.72
N ALA A 186 -9.79 -26.49 -2.16
CA ALA A 186 -8.74 -27.35 -1.64
C ALA A 186 -8.53 -27.17 -0.12
N ALA A 187 -8.57 -25.94 0.39
CA ALA A 187 -8.38 -25.65 1.79
C ALA A 187 -9.56 -26.11 2.67
N LEU A 188 -10.80 -25.90 2.19
CA LEU A 188 -12.01 -26.29 2.94
C LEU A 188 -12.30 -27.78 2.91
N THR A 189 -11.78 -28.51 1.91
CA THR A 189 -11.91 -29.98 1.82
C THR A 189 -10.66 -30.72 2.29
N ASP A 190 -9.61 -30.01 2.74
CA ASP A 190 -8.40 -30.63 3.25
C ASP A 190 -8.69 -31.39 4.55
N SER A 191 -8.47 -32.70 4.54
CA SER A 191 -8.70 -33.56 5.71
C SER A 191 -7.78 -33.24 6.89
N ARG A 192 -6.73 -32.44 6.69
CA ARG A 192 -5.85 -31.94 7.75
C ARG A 192 -6.37 -30.68 8.43
N LEU A 193 -7.35 -29.99 7.85
CA LEU A 193 -8.01 -28.88 8.52
C LEU A 193 -8.73 -29.43 9.76
N PRO A 194 -8.43 -28.94 10.99
CA PRO A 194 -9.09 -29.45 12.18
C PRO A 194 -10.62 -29.33 12.07
N ALA A 195 -11.36 -30.35 12.48
CA ALA A 195 -12.82 -30.37 12.38
C ALA A 195 -13.49 -29.22 13.16
N ASP A 196 -12.83 -28.73 14.21
CA ASP A 196 -13.23 -27.60 15.04
C ASP A 196 -12.54 -26.29 14.66
N ALA A 197 -11.84 -26.21 13.52
CA ALA A 197 -11.04 -25.04 13.15
C ALA A 197 -11.85 -23.74 13.12
N PHE A 198 -13.13 -23.79 12.72
CA PHE A 198 -14.03 -22.63 12.67
C PHE A 198 -14.89 -22.45 13.92
N VAL A 199 -14.68 -23.24 14.98
CA VAL A 199 -15.37 -23.06 16.26
C VAL A 199 -14.84 -21.81 16.96
N LEU A 200 -15.73 -21.03 17.56
CA LEU A 200 -15.36 -19.88 18.40
C LEU A 200 -14.76 -20.39 19.71
N GLY A 201 -13.44 -20.46 19.76
CA GLY A 201 -12.69 -20.69 21.00
C GLY A 201 -12.72 -19.49 21.96
N PRO A 202 -11.98 -19.55 23.08
CA PRO A 202 -11.86 -18.43 24.01
C PRO A 202 -11.37 -17.15 23.31
N PHE A 203 -12.05 -16.04 23.56
CA PHE A 203 -11.65 -14.75 23.01
C PHE A 203 -10.35 -14.26 23.67
N LYS A 204 -9.32 -14.01 22.86
CA LYS A 204 -8.02 -13.47 23.30
C LYS A 204 -7.86 -12.03 22.78
N PRO A 205 -8.16 -11.00 23.60
CA PRO A 205 -8.19 -9.61 23.14
C PRO A 205 -6.89 -9.15 22.48
N ALA A 206 -5.73 -9.45 23.09
CA ALA A 206 -4.43 -9.05 22.56
C ALA A 206 -4.19 -9.64 21.16
N ALA A 207 -4.37 -10.95 21.01
CA ALA A 207 -4.18 -11.63 19.74
C ALA A 207 -5.17 -11.13 18.67
N PHE A 208 -6.44 -10.97 19.03
CA PHE A 208 -7.47 -10.45 18.12
C PHE A 208 -7.12 -9.05 17.61
N THR A 209 -6.73 -8.15 18.51
CA THR A 209 -6.39 -6.78 18.15
C THR A 209 -5.09 -6.70 17.36
N THR A 210 -4.08 -7.52 17.66
CA THR A 210 -2.86 -7.59 16.84
C THR A 210 -3.17 -8.08 15.41
N VAL A 211 -4.06 -9.06 15.24
CA VAL A 211 -4.53 -9.46 13.90
C VAL A 211 -5.23 -8.31 13.19
N PHE A 212 -6.12 -7.60 13.89
CA PHE A 212 -6.78 -6.42 13.34
C PHE A 212 -5.77 -5.35 12.88
N VAL A 213 -4.74 -5.07 13.70
CA VAL A 213 -3.68 -4.10 13.38
C VAL A 213 -2.87 -4.56 12.16
N ILE A 214 -2.48 -5.83 12.10
CA ILE A 214 -1.77 -6.41 10.94
C ILE A 214 -2.57 -6.25 9.65
N VAL A 215 -3.83 -6.66 9.66
CA VAL A 215 -4.68 -6.68 8.46
C VAL A 215 -5.11 -5.27 8.05
N GLY A 216 -5.50 -4.43 9.02
CA GLY A 216 -5.80 -3.02 8.79
C GLY A 216 -4.57 -2.26 8.30
N GLY A 217 -3.41 -2.57 8.85
CA GLY A 217 -2.10 -2.08 8.44
C GLY A 217 -1.75 -2.40 6.99
N PHE A 218 -2.01 -3.64 6.58
CA PHE A 218 -1.84 -4.04 5.19
C PHE A 218 -2.67 -3.17 4.24
N GLN A 219 -3.96 -3.03 4.54
CA GLN A 219 -4.85 -2.21 3.71
C GLN A 219 -4.48 -0.73 3.74
N LEU A 220 -4.07 -0.21 4.90
CA LEU A 220 -3.60 1.16 5.03
C LEU A 220 -2.28 1.39 4.27
N GLY A 221 -1.44 0.36 4.14
CA GLY A 221 -0.20 0.38 3.37
C GLY A 221 -0.39 0.63 1.88
N TRP A 222 -1.60 0.44 1.33
CA TRP A 222 -1.95 0.84 -0.04
C TRP A 222 -2.28 2.31 -0.18
N ALA A 223 -2.57 3.02 0.92
CA ALA A 223 -2.98 4.43 0.85
C ALA A 223 -1.96 5.34 0.14
N PRO A 224 -0.63 5.16 0.24
CA PRO A 224 0.34 5.90 -0.58
C PRO A 224 0.27 5.68 -2.09
N TYR A 225 -0.45 4.64 -2.55
CA TYR A 225 -0.49 4.22 -3.95
C TYR A 225 -1.77 4.70 -4.64
N VAL A 226 -2.86 4.83 -3.90
CA VAL A 226 -4.20 4.82 -4.51
C VAL A 226 -4.49 5.98 -5.46
N SER A 227 -4.04 7.20 -5.12
CA SER A 227 -4.23 8.36 -6.03
C SER A 227 -3.37 8.28 -7.28
N ASP A 228 -2.30 7.48 -7.30
CA ASP A 228 -1.46 7.34 -8.49
C ASP A 228 -2.25 6.68 -9.64
N TYR A 229 -3.25 5.87 -9.29
CA TYR A 229 -4.17 5.24 -10.24
C TYR A 229 -5.40 6.08 -10.50
N SER A 230 -6.01 6.67 -9.47
CA SER A 230 -7.24 7.44 -9.63
C SER A 230 -7.03 8.84 -10.23
N ARG A 231 -5.80 9.39 -10.23
CA ARG A 231 -5.48 10.70 -10.83
C ARG A 231 -5.71 10.80 -12.33
N TYR A 232 -5.79 9.67 -13.04
CA TYR A 232 -6.07 9.62 -14.48
C TYR A 232 -7.58 9.63 -14.81
N LEU A 233 -8.45 9.60 -13.80
CA LEU A 233 -9.89 9.73 -13.99
C LEU A 233 -10.28 11.19 -14.29
N PRO A 234 -11.33 11.43 -15.07
CA PRO A 234 -11.84 12.79 -15.32
C PRO A 234 -12.10 13.56 -14.02
N ALA A 235 -11.80 14.86 -14.02
CA ALA A 235 -12.01 15.75 -12.86
C ALA A 235 -13.46 15.82 -12.38
N THR A 236 -14.41 15.49 -13.26
CA THR A 236 -15.85 15.45 -12.99
C THR A 236 -16.27 14.25 -12.14
N VAL A 237 -15.40 13.25 -11.96
CA VAL A 237 -15.68 12.08 -11.12
C VAL A 237 -15.63 12.47 -9.63
N GLY A 238 -16.78 12.38 -8.97
CA GLY A 238 -16.91 12.71 -7.55
C GLY A 238 -16.32 11.67 -6.59
N VAL A 239 -16.33 12.01 -5.30
CA VAL A 239 -15.80 11.17 -4.21
C VAL A 239 -16.50 9.81 -4.12
N ARG A 240 -17.84 9.78 -4.17
CA ARG A 240 -18.65 8.56 -3.97
C ARG A 240 -18.33 7.43 -4.96
N PRO A 241 -18.34 7.64 -6.30
CA PRO A 241 -18.04 6.56 -7.23
C PRO A 241 -16.59 6.07 -7.08
N THR A 242 -15.61 6.97 -6.91
CA THR A 242 -14.21 6.60 -6.70
C THR A 242 -14.01 5.81 -5.41
N PHE A 243 -14.68 6.20 -4.33
CA PHE A 243 -14.67 5.48 -3.06
C PHE A 243 -15.19 4.06 -3.24
N TRP A 244 -16.40 3.86 -3.78
CA TRP A 244 -17.01 2.52 -3.84
C TRP A 244 -16.30 1.58 -4.81
N TRP A 245 -15.82 2.08 -5.95
CA TRP A 245 -15.04 1.30 -6.91
C TRP A 245 -13.61 0.99 -6.43
N THR A 246 -13.14 1.65 -5.37
CA THR A 246 -11.91 1.27 -4.67
C THR A 246 -12.21 0.34 -3.49
N TYR A 247 -13.20 0.70 -2.67
CA TYR A 247 -13.50 0.08 -1.38
C TYR A 247 -13.99 -1.35 -1.52
N LEU A 248 -15.07 -1.59 -2.30
CA LEU A 248 -15.68 -2.92 -2.38
C LEU A 248 -14.73 -3.95 -3.00
N PRO A 249 -14.09 -3.69 -4.16
CA PRO A 249 -13.26 -4.69 -4.80
C PRO A 249 -12.01 -5.00 -3.97
N SER A 250 -11.38 -3.98 -3.35
CA SER A 250 -10.23 -4.19 -2.46
C SER A 250 -10.61 -4.95 -1.20
N ALA A 251 -11.68 -4.54 -0.51
CA ALA A 251 -12.09 -5.20 0.74
C ALA A 251 -12.49 -6.66 0.49
N VAL A 252 -13.23 -6.94 -0.59
CA VAL A 252 -13.64 -8.31 -0.92
C VAL A 252 -12.42 -9.18 -1.23
N SER A 253 -11.50 -8.73 -2.09
CA SER A 253 -10.34 -9.54 -2.43
C SER A 253 -9.38 -9.73 -1.25
N ALA A 254 -9.19 -8.69 -0.43
CA ALA A 254 -8.38 -8.74 0.78
C ALA A 254 -8.93 -9.73 1.82
N ILE A 255 -10.22 -9.63 2.14
CA ILE A 255 -10.88 -10.54 3.08
C ILE A 255 -10.73 -11.97 2.60
N TRP A 256 -10.99 -12.21 1.31
CA TRP A 256 -10.93 -13.54 0.73
C TRP A 256 -9.51 -14.12 0.82
N VAL A 257 -8.49 -13.41 0.33
CA VAL A 257 -7.12 -13.92 0.28
C VAL A 257 -6.49 -14.06 1.67
N PHE A 258 -6.78 -13.16 2.61
CA PHE A 258 -6.25 -13.25 3.97
C PHE A 258 -6.89 -14.39 4.75
N ALA A 259 -8.23 -14.52 4.69
CA ALA A 259 -8.93 -15.63 5.33
C ALA A 259 -8.49 -16.97 4.72
N LEU A 260 -8.27 -17.01 3.40
CA LEU A 260 -7.79 -18.20 2.72
C LEU A 260 -6.35 -18.55 3.12
N GLY A 261 -5.45 -17.56 3.21
CA GLY A 261 -4.09 -17.74 3.72
C GLY A 261 -4.06 -18.33 5.13
N ALA A 262 -4.90 -17.80 6.03
CA ALA A 262 -5.05 -18.36 7.38
C ALA A 262 -5.56 -19.81 7.34
N THR A 263 -6.60 -20.09 6.54
CA THR A 263 -7.19 -21.44 6.44
C THR A 263 -6.21 -22.46 5.86
N VAL A 264 -5.49 -22.11 4.80
CA VAL A 264 -4.46 -22.95 4.19
C VAL A 264 -3.33 -23.24 5.19
N SER A 265 -2.88 -22.23 5.95
CA SER A 265 -1.88 -22.43 7.00
C SER A 265 -2.39 -23.31 8.14
N ALA A 266 -3.66 -23.23 8.52
CA ALA A 266 -4.25 -24.11 9.54
C ALA A 266 -4.21 -25.59 9.13
N ALA A 267 -4.38 -25.89 7.84
CA ALA A 267 -4.28 -27.25 7.30
C ALA A 267 -2.84 -27.66 6.91
N GLY A 268 -1.92 -26.69 6.80
CA GLY A 268 -0.55 -26.89 6.31
C GLY A 268 0.40 -27.58 7.29
N GLY A 269 0.11 -27.50 8.60
CA GLY A 269 1.00 -27.96 9.67
C GLY A 269 1.91 -26.83 10.20
N ALA A 270 2.40 -26.99 11.43
CA ALA A 270 3.05 -25.91 12.18
C ALA A 270 4.35 -25.38 11.53
N ASP A 271 5.12 -26.26 10.87
CA ASP A 271 6.43 -25.92 10.30
C ASP A 271 6.38 -25.59 8.79
N ALA A 272 5.21 -25.70 8.16
CA ALA A 272 5.09 -25.46 6.73
C ALA A 272 5.10 -23.96 6.42
N THR A 273 5.92 -23.56 5.44
CA THR A 273 5.79 -22.20 4.87
C THR A 273 4.45 -22.07 4.17
N ILE A 274 3.95 -20.84 4.01
CA ILE A 274 2.69 -20.61 3.27
C ILE A 274 2.76 -21.14 1.84
N VAL A 275 3.93 -21.07 1.19
CA VAL A 275 4.15 -21.63 -0.16
C VAL A 275 3.99 -23.15 -0.15
N GLN A 276 4.59 -23.84 0.83
CA GLN A 276 4.47 -25.29 0.99
C GLN A 276 3.03 -25.71 1.33
N ALA A 277 2.35 -24.95 2.19
CA ALA A 277 0.96 -25.18 2.55
C ALA A 277 0.03 -25.04 1.34
N ILE A 278 0.19 -23.98 0.53
CA ILE A 278 -0.57 -23.78 -0.73
C ILE A 278 -0.34 -24.94 -1.68
N ARG A 279 0.93 -25.29 -1.95
CA ARG A 279 1.26 -26.35 -2.90
C ARG A 279 0.68 -27.70 -2.47
N SER A 280 1.00 -28.11 -1.25
CA SER A 280 0.62 -29.42 -0.75
C SER A 280 -0.90 -29.54 -0.53
N GLY A 281 -1.57 -28.47 -0.11
CA GLY A 281 -3.03 -28.44 0.04
C GLY A 281 -3.75 -28.57 -1.30
N ALA A 282 -3.32 -27.81 -2.31
CA ALA A 282 -3.89 -27.94 -3.65
C ALA A 282 -3.58 -29.31 -4.30
N ASP A 283 -2.37 -29.86 -4.12
CA ASP A 283 -2.01 -31.18 -4.64
C ASP A 283 -2.79 -32.32 -3.97
N ARG A 284 -3.28 -32.14 -2.74
CA ARG A 284 -4.17 -33.10 -2.06
C ARG A 284 -5.57 -33.13 -2.69
N LEU A 285 -6.06 -32.00 -3.22
CA LEU A 285 -7.32 -31.97 -3.96
C LEU A 285 -7.18 -32.67 -5.31
N TYR A 286 -6.14 -32.35 -6.06
CA TYR A 286 -5.81 -33.02 -7.30
C TYR A 286 -4.29 -32.92 -7.59
N PRO A 287 -3.60 -34.03 -7.91
CA PRO A 287 -2.15 -34.00 -8.15
C PRO A 287 -1.76 -33.01 -9.26
N GLY A 288 -0.80 -32.12 -8.96
CA GLY A 288 -0.27 -31.12 -9.90
C GLY A 288 -0.98 -29.76 -9.80
N LEU A 289 -2.12 -29.67 -9.12
CA LEU A 289 -2.85 -28.43 -8.96
C LEU A 289 -2.06 -27.39 -8.14
N GLY A 290 -1.26 -27.85 -7.18
CA GLY A 290 -0.39 -26.99 -6.38
C GLY A 290 0.69 -26.29 -7.20
N TRP A 291 1.18 -26.93 -8.26
CA TRP A 291 2.12 -26.31 -9.19
C TRP A 291 1.46 -25.13 -9.93
N PHE A 292 0.27 -25.33 -10.50
CA PHE A 292 -0.46 -24.29 -11.24
C PHE A 292 -0.86 -23.13 -10.33
N ALA A 293 -1.36 -23.43 -9.12
CA ALA A 293 -1.71 -22.43 -8.12
C ALA A 293 -0.52 -21.55 -7.74
N LEU A 294 0.63 -22.16 -7.45
CA LEU A 294 1.85 -21.42 -7.11
C LEU A 294 2.39 -20.60 -8.27
N VAL A 295 2.38 -21.11 -9.51
CA VAL A 295 2.83 -20.33 -10.68
C VAL A 295 1.96 -19.09 -10.88
N ALA A 296 0.64 -19.22 -10.78
CA ALA A 296 -0.26 -18.08 -10.91
C ALA A 296 -0.04 -17.04 -9.81
N LEU A 297 0.07 -17.46 -8.55
CA LEU A 297 0.34 -16.55 -7.43
C LEU A 297 1.75 -15.93 -7.52
N LEU A 298 2.74 -16.64 -8.06
CA LEU A 298 4.07 -16.12 -8.35
C LEU A 298 4.03 -15.03 -9.42
N CYS A 299 3.25 -15.22 -10.49
CA CYS A 299 3.02 -14.16 -11.48
C CYS A 299 2.31 -12.95 -10.85
N GLY A 300 1.31 -13.19 -10.00
CA GLY A 300 0.61 -12.15 -9.25
C GLY A 300 1.55 -11.32 -8.37
N VAL A 301 2.40 -12.00 -7.58
CA VAL A 301 3.34 -11.30 -6.69
C VAL A 301 4.41 -10.54 -7.48
N ILE A 302 4.94 -11.06 -8.59
CA ILE A 302 5.90 -10.33 -9.44
C ILE A 302 5.25 -9.06 -10.04
N SER A 303 3.96 -9.09 -10.36
CA SER A 303 3.23 -7.89 -10.78
C SER A 303 3.17 -6.84 -9.67
N VAL A 304 2.88 -7.28 -8.44
CA VAL A 304 2.86 -6.40 -7.25
C VAL A 304 4.25 -5.88 -6.89
N MET A 305 5.30 -6.68 -7.08
CA MET A 305 6.68 -6.22 -6.94
C MET A 305 6.99 -5.08 -7.90
N ALA A 306 6.48 -5.11 -9.14
CA ALA A 306 6.68 -4.02 -10.09
C ALA A 306 5.97 -2.73 -9.63
N LEU A 307 4.77 -2.84 -9.06
CA LEU A 307 4.08 -1.72 -8.41
C LEU A 307 4.93 -1.13 -7.27
N ASN A 308 5.49 -2.00 -6.43
CA ASN A 308 6.31 -1.59 -5.30
C ASN A 308 7.64 -0.95 -5.72
N GLN A 309 8.30 -1.48 -6.76
CA GLN A 309 9.51 -0.87 -7.31
C GLN A 309 9.24 0.47 -7.96
N TYR A 310 8.11 0.60 -8.66
CA TYR A 310 7.70 1.85 -9.28
C TYR A 310 7.52 2.95 -8.22
N GLY A 311 6.70 2.71 -7.20
CA GLY A 311 6.47 3.70 -6.13
C GLY A 311 7.70 3.95 -5.25
N GLY A 312 8.52 2.93 -5.00
CA GLY A 312 9.80 3.07 -4.30
C GLY A 312 10.79 3.96 -5.05
N MET A 313 10.94 3.74 -6.36
CA MET A 313 11.77 4.58 -7.23
C MET A 313 11.28 6.03 -7.26
N MET A 314 9.96 6.23 -7.37
CA MET A 314 9.33 7.54 -7.31
C MET A 314 9.58 8.25 -5.98
N SER A 315 9.50 7.51 -4.86
CA SER A 315 9.79 8.03 -3.53
C SER A 315 11.25 8.46 -3.39
N ILE A 316 12.20 7.67 -3.90
CA ILE A 316 13.64 8.04 -3.93
C ILE A 316 13.84 9.35 -4.69
N ILE A 317 13.22 9.49 -5.86
CA ILE A 317 13.32 10.71 -6.68
C ILE A 317 12.68 11.90 -5.94
N ALA A 318 11.49 11.73 -5.36
CA ALA A 318 10.79 12.79 -4.65
C ALA A 318 11.53 13.26 -3.39
N ILE A 319 12.16 12.34 -2.64
CA ILE A 319 13.02 12.68 -1.49
C ILE A 319 14.24 13.46 -1.96
N ARG A 320 14.88 13.04 -3.06
CA ARG A 320 16.02 13.76 -3.64
C ARG A 320 15.62 15.17 -4.10
N ASP A 321 14.48 15.29 -4.78
CA ASP A 321 13.91 16.56 -5.26
C ASP A 321 13.66 17.55 -4.12
N ALA A 322 13.15 17.05 -2.98
CA ALA A 322 12.93 17.88 -1.79
C ALA A 322 14.21 18.50 -1.23
N ILE A 323 15.37 17.85 -1.41
CA ILE A 323 16.67 18.36 -0.97
C ILE A 323 17.30 19.25 -2.04
N LYS A 324 17.30 18.78 -3.29
CA LYS A 324 17.85 19.47 -4.45
C LYS A 324 16.97 19.18 -5.66
N PRO A 325 16.36 20.19 -6.30
CA PRO A 325 15.48 20.00 -7.44
C PRO A 325 16.11 19.14 -8.52
N VAL A 326 15.36 18.16 -9.03
CA VAL A 326 15.85 17.23 -10.05
C VAL A 326 14.93 17.26 -11.26
N THR A 327 15.51 17.31 -12.46
CA THR A 327 14.75 17.10 -13.69
C THR A 327 14.52 15.60 -13.91
N PRO A 328 13.26 15.16 -14.09
CA PRO A 328 12.97 13.77 -14.45
C PRO A 328 13.73 13.39 -15.73
N SER A 329 14.45 12.26 -15.67
CA SER A 329 15.19 11.75 -16.83
C SER A 329 15.21 10.22 -16.83
N ARG A 330 15.37 9.63 -18.02
CA ARG A 330 15.47 8.17 -18.17
C ARG A 330 16.61 7.57 -17.33
N ARG A 331 17.76 8.26 -17.23
CA ARG A 331 18.90 7.82 -16.42
C ARG A 331 18.55 7.77 -14.94
N LEU A 332 17.83 8.78 -14.44
CA LEU A 332 17.38 8.82 -13.05
C LEU A 332 16.38 7.70 -12.74
N ARG A 333 15.42 7.47 -13.65
CA ARG A 333 14.45 6.38 -13.55
C ARG A 333 15.16 5.02 -13.49
N VAL A 334 16.04 4.75 -14.44
CA VAL A 334 16.83 3.49 -14.48
C VAL A 334 17.66 3.33 -13.20
N GLY A 335 18.37 4.38 -12.78
CA GLY A 335 19.17 4.35 -11.56
C GLY A 335 18.33 4.07 -10.30
N GLY A 336 17.16 4.70 -10.17
CA GLY A 336 16.25 4.48 -9.05
C GLY A 336 15.66 3.06 -9.03
N VAL A 337 15.29 2.51 -10.18
CA VAL A 337 14.81 1.12 -10.28
C VAL A 337 15.91 0.13 -9.92
N LEU A 338 17.14 0.31 -10.44
CA LEU A 338 18.27 -0.57 -10.11
C LEU A 338 18.65 -0.49 -8.63
N LEU A 339 18.64 0.72 -8.05
CA LEU A 339 18.86 0.90 -6.61
C LEU A 339 17.80 0.16 -5.79
N MET A 340 16.53 0.28 -6.16
CA MET A 340 15.44 -0.41 -5.48
C MET A 340 15.57 -1.93 -5.61
N ALA A 341 15.84 -2.46 -6.80
CA ALA A 341 16.02 -3.89 -7.05
C ALA A 341 17.21 -4.46 -6.25
N GLY A 342 18.34 -3.75 -6.23
CA GLY A 342 19.52 -4.14 -5.46
C GLY A 342 19.28 -4.10 -3.94
N ALA A 343 18.58 -3.07 -3.45
CA ALA A 343 18.20 -2.98 -2.04
C ALA A 343 17.29 -4.14 -1.65
N VAL A 344 16.25 -4.42 -2.43
CA VAL A 344 15.27 -5.48 -2.18
C VAL A 344 15.91 -6.87 -2.20
N TRP A 345 16.78 -7.14 -3.17
CA TRP A 345 17.55 -8.38 -3.20
C TRP A 345 18.43 -8.54 -1.94
N SER A 346 19.10 -7.46 -1.52
CA SER A 346 19.94 -7.45 -0.32
C SER A 346 19.12 -7.65 0.95
N GLY A 347 17.97 -6.99 1.05
CA GLY A 347 17.01 -7.15 2.16
C GLY A 347 16.47 -8.57 2.25
N ALA A 348 16.05 -9.15 1.13
CA ALA A 348 15.54 -10.51 1.06
C ALA A 348 16.60 -11.54 1.49
N ARG A 349 17.85 -11.33 1.09
CA ARG A 349 18.99 -12.16 1.53
C ARG A 349 19.28 -12.01 3.02
N PHE A 350 19.20 -10.78 3.55
CA PHE A 350 19.47 -10.51 4.97
C PHE A 350 18.41 -11.09 5.90
N VAL A 351 17.14 -11.02 5.50
CA VAL A 351 16.02 -11.58 6.27
C VAL A 351 15.95 -13.10 6.09
N GLY A 352 15.88 -13.58 4.85
CA GLY A 352 15.71 -15.00 4.52
C GLY A 352 14.29 -15.54 4.77
N VAL A 353 13.99 -16.71 4.19
CA VAL A 353 12.69 -17.39 4.39
C VAL A 353 12.43 -17.73 5.85
N GLU A 354 13.47 -18.16 6.58
CA GLU A 354 13.34 -18.62 7.97
C GLU A 354 12.84 -17.55 8.94
N ARG A 355 13.21 -16.28 8.72
CA ARG A 355 12.83 -15.15 9.57
C ARG A 355 11.67 -14.34 8.98
N PHE A 356 11.08 -14.82 7.88
CA PHE A 356 10.04 -14.10 7.15
C PHE A 356 8.86 -13.71 8.05
N THR A 357 8.31 -14.66 8.82
CA THR A 357 7.09 -14.41 9.61
C THR A 357 7.31 -13.35 10.68
N GLU A 358 8.42 -13.40 11.41
CA GLU A 358 8.76 -12.39 12.42
C GLU A 358 9.02 -11.02 11.78
N PHE A 359 9.80 -10.99 10.70
CA PHE A 359 10.07 -9.76 9.95
C PHE A 359 8.78 -9.12 9.44
N TYR A 360 7.95 -9.91 8.77
CA TYR A 360 6.75 -9.44 8.08
C TYR A 360 5.67 -8.98 9.06
N ALA A 361 5.45 -9.71 10.17
CA ALA A 361 4.53 -9.28 11.22
C ALA A 361 4.92 -7.90 11.79
N ASN A 362 6.20 -7.71 12.13
CA ASN A 362 6.68 -6.44 12.64
C ASN A 362 6.59 -5.32 11.60
N VAL A 363 6.94 -5.59 10.34
CA VAL A 363 6.80 -4.64 9.23
C VAL A 363 5.37 -4.11 9.15
N LEU A 364 4.37 -5.00 9.14
CA LEU A 364 2.96 -4.63 9.05
C LEU A 364 2.53 -3.73 10.22
N ILE A 365 2.96 -4.08 11.43
CA ILE A 365 2.66 -3.32 12.65
C ILE A 365 3.32 -1.92 12.61
N TYR A 366 4.62 -1.82 12.32
CA TYR A 366 5.32 -0.53 12.28
C TYR A 366 4.78 0.39 11.19
N ILE A 367 4.49 -0.14 10.00
CA ILE A 367 3.86 0.61 8.90
C ILE A 367 2.51 1.17 9.33
N THR A 368 1.71 0.38 10.08
CA THR A 368 0.45 0.84 10.64
C THR A 368 0.65 2.07 11.52
N TYR A 369 1.63 2.03 12.42
CA TYR A 369 1.90 3.15 13.32
C TYR A 369 2.33 4.41 12.59
N LEU A 370 3.14 4.27 11.54
CA LEU A 370 3.67 5.39 10.77
C LEU A 370 2.62 6.02 9.86
N PHE A 371 1.72 5.24 9.27
CA PHE A 371 0.67 5.77 8.39
C PHE A 371 -0.59 6.21 9.11
N THR A 372 -0.87 5.72 10.31
CA THR A 372 -2.03 6.15 11.12
C THR A 372 -2.12 7.68 11.30
N PRO A 373 -1.09 8.39 11.76
CA PRO A 373 -1.18 9.84 11.90
C PRO A 373 -1.24 10.55 10.55
N TRP A 374 -0.48 10.08 9.55
CA TRP A 374 -0.50 10.67 8.20
C TRP A 374 -1.88 10.57 7.56
N THR A 375 -2.52 9.39 7.62
CA THR A 375 -3.82 9.12 7.01
C THR A 375 -4.90 10.04 7.62
N ALA A 376 -4.89 10.20 8.94
CA ALA A 376 -5.83 11.09 9.61
C ALA A 376 -5.59 12.57 9.24
N ILE A 377 -4.34 13.04 9.25
CA ILE A 377 -3.99 14.42 8.89
C ILE A 377 -4.40 14.73 7.45
N ASN A 378 -4.06 13.85 6.52
CA ASN A 378 -4.35 14.05 5.10
C ASN A 378 -5.86 14.08 4.84
N LEU A 379 -6.62 13.14 5.39
CA LEU A 379 -8.07 13.10 5.20
C LEU A 379 -8.78 14.26 5.89
N VAL A 380 -8.36 14.64 7.11
CA VAL A 380 -8.94 15.80 7.79
C VAL A 380 -8.66 17.09 7.01
N ASP A 381 -7.45 17.22 6.47
CA ASP A 381 -7.11 18.36 5.63
C ASP A 381 -8.03 18.42 4.40
N TYR A 382 -8.11 17.33 3.66
CA TYR A 382 -8.86 17.26 2.42
C TYR A 382 -10.36 17.44 2.63
N PHE A 383 -10.97 16.72 3.57
CA PHE A 383 -12.43 16.69 3.73
C PHE A 383 -12.97 17.83 4.61
N PHE A 384 -12.20 18.32 5.58
CA PHE A 384 -12.71 19.27 6.58
C PHE A 384 -12.07 20.65 6.50
N VAL A 385 -10.73 20.73 6.36
CA VAL A 385 -10.00 22.01 6.36
C VAL A 385 -10.09 22.69 4.99
N ARG A 386 -9.48 22.10 3.96
CA ARG A 386 -9.37 22.67 2.60
C ARG A 386 -10.52 22.26 1.68
N ARG A 387 -11.25 21.19 2.00
CA ARG A 387 -12.45 20.73 1.28
C ARG A 387 -12.19 20.49 -0.21
N GLY A 388 -11.06 19.85 -0.52
CA GLY A 388 -10.66 19.50 -1.88
C GLY A 388 -10.16 20.67 -2.75
N VAL A 389 -10.04 21.89 -2.21
CA VAL A 389 -9.55 23.06 -2.96
C VAL A 389 -8.11 23.37 -2.57
N TYR A 390 -7.21 23.26 -3.55
CA TYR A 390 -5.78 23.48 -3.40
C TYR A 390 -5.25 24.30 -4.58
N VAL A 391 -4.19 25.06 -4.33
CA VAL A 391 -3.34 25.66 -5.37
C VAL A 391 -2.27 24.63 -5.74
N LEU A 392 -2.34 24.01 -6.91
CA LEU A 392 -1.52 22.86 -7.30
C LEU A 392 -0.07 23.27 -7.60
N GLY A 393 0.14 24.34 -8.35
CA GLY A 393 1.46 24.83 -8.73
C GLY A 393 2.30 25.28 -7.54
N GLU A 394 1.66 25.73 -6.46
CA GLU A 394 2.34 26.07 -5.21
C GLU A 394 2.90 24.85 -4.46
N MET A 395 2.41 23.63 -4.73
CA MET A 395 2.98 22.40 -4.15
C MET A 395 4.35 22.04 -4.73
N PHE A 396 4.74 22.65 -5.84
CA PHE A 396 6.04 22.43 -6.48
C PHE A 396 7.06 23.53 -6.17
N LYS A 397 6.67 24.53 -5.36
CA LYS A 397 7.53 25.65 -4.97
C LYS A 397 7.98 25.49 -3.51
N PRO A 398 9.29 25.38 -3.23
CA PRO A 398 9.79 25.34 -1.85
C PRO A 398 9.36 26.54 -1.00
N ASP A 399 9.28 27.72 -1.63
CA ASP A 399 8.89 28.99 -0.99
C ASP A 399 7.44 29.39 -1.32
N GLY A 400 6.60 28.42 -1.73
CA GLY A 400 5.19 28.63 -2.02
C GLY A 400 4.32 28.76 -0.76
N ILE A 401 3.00 28.90 -0.96
CA ILE A 401 2.05 29.15 0.15
C ILE A 401 2.00 28.04 1.21
N TYR A 402 2.33 26.79 0.84
CA TYR A 402 2.39 25.67 1.79
C TYR A 402 3.69 25.64 2.60
N GLY A 403 4.65 26.49 2.21
CA GLY A 403 5.94 26.65 2.85
C GLY A 403 6.87 25.46 2.71
N ARG A 404 8.14 25.70 3.03
CA ARG A 404 9.16 24.66 3.08
C ARG A 404 8.91 23.66 4.21
N TRP A 405 8.43 24.17 5.34
CA TRP A 405 8.10 23.39 6.55
C TRP A 405 6.65 23.64 6.97
N GLY A 406 5.77 22.66 6.71
CA GLY A 406 4.38 22.70 7.13
C GLY A 406 4.26 22.32 8.61
N TRP A 407 4.57 23.26 9.50
CA TRP A 407 4.70 22.98 10.94
C TRP A 407 3.43 22.37 11.54
N ARG A 408 2.23 22.71 11.02
CA ARG A 408 0.94 22.19 11.50
C ARG A 408 0.83 20.67 11.32
N GLY A 409 1.11 20.18 10.11
CA GLY A 409 1.09 18.74 9.81
C GLY A 409 2.20 18.00 10.55
N ASN A 410 3.43 18.53 10.54
CA ASN A 410 4.56 17.88 11.21
C ASN A 410 4.39 17.81 12.73
N ALA A 411 3.90 18.88 13.37
CA ALA A 411 3.64 18.87 14.81
C ALA A 411 2.52 17.89 15.17
N ALA A 412 1.40 17.90 14.43
CA ALA A 412 0.31 16.95 14.66
C ALA A 412 0.78 15.50 14.53
N TYR A 413 1.62 15.21 13.53
CA TYR A 413 2.18 13.88 13.31
C TYR A 413 3.07 13.43 14.46
N LEU A 414 4.05 14.25 14.86
CA LEU A 414 5.01 13.90 15.92
C LEU A 414 4.32 13.77 17.29
N VAL A 415 3.40 14.67 17.62
CA VAL A 415 2.62 14.59 18.86
C VAL A 415 1.79 13.31 18.90
N THR A 416 1.16 12.96 17.77
CA THR A 416 0.34 11.75 17.70
C THR A 416 1.20 10.50 17.80
N LEU A 417 2.32 10.44 17.07
CA LEU A 417 3.21 9.29 17.12
C LEU A 417 3.72 9.06 18.55
N ALA A 418 4.14 10.13 19.25
CA ALA A 418 4.55 10.06 20.64
C ALA A 418 3.42 9.58 21.57
N ALA A 419 2.18 10.04 21.35
CA ALA A 419 1.02 9.63 22.13
C ALA A 419 0.57 8.19 21.84
N MET A 420 0.91 7.62 20.68
CA MET A 420 0.65 6.22 20.35
C MET A 420 1.61 5.27 21.07
N VAL A 421 2.85 5.68 21.35
CA VAL A 421 3.93 4.83 21.94
C VAL A 421 3.50 4.05 23.20
N PRO A 422 2.72 4.60 24.16
CA PRO A 422 2.24 3.85 25.32
C PRO A 422 1.29 2.69 24.99
N PHE A 423 0.66 2.71 23.81
CA PHE A 423 -0.34 1.75 23.35
C PHE A 423 0.16 0.76 22.29
N MET A 424 1.38 0.96 21.77
CA MET A 424 1.97 0.09 20.75
C MET A 424 2.35 -1.28 21.33
N VAL A 425 2.23 -2.31 20.50
CA VAL A 425 2.64 -3.68 20.78
C VAL A 425 3.37 -4.25 19.57
N THR A 426 4.68 -4.42 19.71
CA THR A 426 5.55 -5.08 18.73
C THR A 426 6.30 -6.22 19.40
N THR A 427 7.02 -7.03 18.62
CA THR A 427 7.86 -8.10 19.18
C THR A 427 8.88 -7.58 20.22
N PRO A 428 9.66 -6.51 19.95
CA PRO A 428 10.64 -6.01 20.91
C PRO A 428 10.08 -5.06 21.99
N TYR A 429 8.83 -4.60 21.87
CA TYR A 429 8.32 -3.54 22.74
C TYR A 429 6.82 -3.66 23.00
N THR A 430 6.43 -3.59 24.27
CA THR A 430 5.03 -3.43 24.69
C THR A 430 4.91 -2.15 25.51
N GLY A 431 4.06 -1.23 25.05
CA GLY A 431 3.87 0.05 25.71
C GLY A 431 3.22 -0.08 27.10
N VAL A 432 3.49 0.90 27.96
CA VAL A 432 3.05 0.86 29.37
C VAL A 432 1.54 0.79 29.56
N ALA A 433 0.74 1.35 28.65
CA ALA A 433 -0.71 1.24 28.68
C ALA A 433 -1.15 -0.11 28.10
N ALA A 434 -0.58 -0.52 26.97
CA ALA A 434 -0.84 -1.84 26.38
C ALA A 434 -0.53 -2.99 27.36
N ALA A 435 0.57 -2.91 28.12
CA ALA A 435 0.95 -3.90 29.14
C ALA A 435 -0.11 -4.01 30.24
N ARG A 436 -0.67 -2.88 30.70
CA ARG A 436 -1.76 -2.86 31.69
C ARG A 436 -3.08 -3.41 31.14
N LEU A 437 -3.25 -3.37 29.81
CA LEU A 437 -4.39 -3.93 29.08
C LEU A 437 -4.15 -5.39 28.66
N GLY A 438 -3.10 -6.04 29.16
CA GLY A 438 -2.81 -7.44 28.82
C GLY A 438 -2.23 -7.63 27.40
N GLY A 439 -1.55 -6.62 26.86
CA GLY A 439 -0.92 -6.67 25.54
C GLY A 439 -1.84 -6.27 24.38
N VAL A 440 -2.95 -5.58 24.66
CA VAL A 440 -3.87 -5.09 23.61
C VAL A 440 -3.30 -3.82 22.96
N ASP A 441 -3.13 -3.86 21.65
CA ASP A 441 -2.68 -2.72 20.86
C ASP A 441 -3.82 -1.75 20.52
N LEU A 442 -3.90 -0.64 21.24
CA LEU A 442 -4.91 0.41 20.97
C LEU A 442 -4.33 1.61 20.22
N SER A 443 -3.10 1.52 19.72
CA SER A 443 -2.38 2.66 19.15
C SER A 443 -3.15 3.32 18.00
N ILE A 444 -3.74 2.55 17.08
CA ILE A 444 -4.48 3.10 15.93
C ILE A 444 -5.77 3.82 16.34
N PHE A 445 -6.48 3.30 17.35
CA PHE A 445 -7.71 3.88 17.87
C PHE A 445 -7.46 5.18 18.63
N VAL A 446 -6.26 5.36 19.22
CA VAL A 446 -5.81 6.62 19.80
C VAL A 446 -5.28 7.55 18.71
N GLY A 447 -4.47 7.03 17.79
CA GLY A 447 -3.75 7.79 16.79
C GLY A 447 -4.64 8.53 15.81
N LEU A 448 -5.64 7.86 15.22
CA LEU A 448 -6.53 8.46 14.23
C LEU A 448 -7.28 9.71 14.73
N PRO A 449 -8.05 9.65 15.84
CA PRO A 449 -8.76 10.83 16.33
C PRO A 449 -7.81 11.92 16.82
N LEU A 450 -6.67 11.54 17.42
CA LEU A 450 -5.70 12.51 17.93
C LEU A 450 -5.01 13.28 16.79
N ALA A 451 -4.50 12.60 15.77
CA ALA A 451 -3.89 13.24 14.61
C ALA A 451 -4.86 14.18 13.89
N GLY A 452 -6.08 13.69 13.63
CA GLY A 452 -7.12 14.50 13.01
C GLY A 452 -7.49 15.72 13.85
N GLY A 453 -7.72 15.53 15.15
CA GLY A 453 -8.12 16.60 16.07
C GLY A 453 -7.04 17.65 16.28
N VAL A 454 -5.79 17.24 16.52
CA VAL A 454 -4.66 18.16 16.69
C VAL A 454 -4.42 18.95 15.41
N TYR A 455 -4.37 18.30 14.25
CA TYR A 455 -4.17 18.99 12.98
C TYR A 455 -5.30 19.99 12.69
N TRP A 456 -6.56 19.57 12.87
CA TRP A 456 -7.71 20.45 12.71
C TRP A 456 -7.64 21.67 13.63
N GLY A 457 -7.28 21.47 14.91
CA GLY A 457 -7.06 22.54 15.88
C GLY A 457 -5.98 23.54 15.45
N LEU A 458 -4.83 23.05 14.99
CA LEU A 458 -3.72 23.88 14.51
C LEU A 458 -4.07 24.67 13.23
N CYS A 459 -4.99 24.15 12.42
CA CYS A 459 -5.47 24.78 11.18
C CYS A 459 -6.57 25.83 11.38
N ARG A 460 -7.10 26.04 12.60
CA ARG A 460 -8.17 27.03 12.85
C ARG A 460 -7.81 28.48 12.49
N GLY A 461 -6.51 28.81 12.52
CA GLY A 461 -6.00 30.13 12.13
C GLY A 461 -5.51 30.21 10.68
N LEU A 462 -5.77 29.20 9.84
CA LEU A 462 -5.35 29.18 8.44
C LEU A 462 -6.32 30.01 7.58
N ASP A 463 -5.80 30.94 6.76
CA ASP A 463 -6.61 31.71 5.80
C ASP A 463 -6.89 30.88 4.54
N VAL A 464 -7.80 29.91 4.68
CA VAL A 464 -8.30 29.09 3.57
C VAL A 464 -9.05 29.92 2.52
N GLY A 465 -9.54 31.11 2.87
CA GLY A 465 -10.20 32.01 1.93
C GLY A 465 -9.23 32.57 0.91
N ARG A 466 -8.02 32.96 1.35
CA ARG A 466 -6.92 33.34 0.46
C ARG A 466 -6.50 32.18 -0.45
N GLU A 467 -6.35 30.98 0.09
CA GLU A 467 -5.97 29.81 -0.71
C GLU A 467 -7.01 29.52 -1.82
N ARG A 468 -8.32 29.62 -1.52
CA ARG A 468 -9.38 29.45 -2.51
C ARG A 468 -9.32 30.48 -3.65
N ARG A 469 -9.11 31.76 -3.33
CA ARG A 469 -8.96 32.81 -4.35
C ARG A 469 -7.76 32.55 -5.27
N LEU A 470 -6.66 32.05 -4.72
CA LEU A 470 -5.48 31.69 -5.50
C LEU A 470 -5.73 30.45 -6.38
N ALA A 471 -6.46 29.45 -5.87
CA ALA A 471 -6.80 28.26 -6.62
C ALA A 471 -7.75 28.57 -7.79
N GLU A 472 -8.71 29.47 -7.59
CA GLU A 472 -9.58 29.97 -8.65
C GLU A 472 -8.78 30.70 -9.74
N ALA A 473 -7.85 31.57 -9.35
CA ALA A 473 -6.96 32.25 -10.29
C ALA A 473 -6.08 31.28 -11.09
N GLU A 474 -5.54 30.24 -10.44
CA GLU A 474 -4.75 29.20 -11.10
C GLU A 474 -5.59 28.40 -12.12
N ARG A 475 -6.83 28.04 -11.77
CA ARG A 475 -7.73 27.32 -12.69
C ARG A 475 -8.07 28.13 -13.94
N VAL A 476 -8.31 29.43 -13.80
CA VAL A 476 -8.54 30.32 -14.96
C VAL A 476 -7.32 30.34 -15.86
N LEU A 477 -6.11 30.51 -15.29
CA LEU A 477 -4.87 30.51 -16.06
C LEU A 477 -4.59 29.19 -16.80
N LEU A 478 -5.00 28.05 -16.23
CA LEU A 478 -4.84 26.72 -16.85
C LEU A 478 -5.94 26.41 -17.89
N ALA A 479 -7.06 27.12 -17.87
CA ALA A 479 -8.13 26.96 -18.87
C ALA A 479 -7.88 27.79 -20.14
N ASP A 480 -7.14 28.89 -20.01
CA ASP A 480 -6.87 29.86 -21.09
C ASP A 480 -5.57 29.58 -21.89
N GLY A 481 -4.77 28.58 -21.50
CA GLY A 481 -3.49 28.24 -22.12
C GLY A 481 -3.37 26.76 -22.45
#